data_AF-M1C9W7-F1
#
_entry.id   AF-M1C9W7-F1
#
_cell.length_a   1.000
_cell.length_b   1.000
_cell.length_c   1.000
_cell.angle_alpha   90.00
_cell.angle_beta   90.00
_cell.angle_gamma   90.00
#
_symmetry.space_group_name_H-M   'P 1'
#
loop_
_entity.id
_entity.type
_entity.pdbx_description
1 polymer ?
#
loop_
_entity_poly.entity_id
_entity_poly.type
_entity_poly.pdbx_seq_one_letter_code
_entity_poly.pdbx_strand_id
1 'polypeptide(L)'
;MARYQPLRSVTVEDIQALQGISAAAAAQLHRKLTEIVAKYGADATNTWRHISQYLLTPDLPFAFHQMMYYGCYFDYGPDPPAWLPDPEAAKLTNIGKLLERRGKELLRSSYKNPISSFSDFQEFTVSNLEMYWKIVFEEMNISFSVSPECILRETPLHPGGQWLPGARLNPAKNCLRLNAKRSLSDIVVITRDEGDDEAPVTKLTLEELRSAESRILH
;
A
#
# COMPACT_ATOMS: atom_id res chain seq x y z
N MET A 1 -22.32 -1.73 26.27
CA MET A 1 -21.75 -1.21 25.01
C MET A 1 -22.19 0.24 24.87
N ALA A 2 -21.27 1.18 24.66
CA ALA A 2 -21.64 2.55 24.35
C ALA A 2 -22.51 2.54 23.09
N ARG A 3 -23.73 3.09 23.19
CA ARG A 3 -24.67 3.18 22.08
C ARG A 3 -24.27 4.43 21.30
N TYR A 4 -23.41 4.25 20.29
CA TYR A 4 -23.03 5.35 19.41
C TYR A 4 -24.22 5.76 18.55
N GLN A 5 -24.21 7.00 18.07
CA GLN A 5 -25.25 7.59 17.22
C GLN A 5 -24.61 8.09 15.92
N PRO A 6 -25.35 8.23 14.82
CA PRO A 6 -24.80 8.74 13.57
C PRO A 6 -24.31 10.19 13.76
N LEU A 7 -23.26 10.59 13.03
CA LEU A 7 -22.62 11.91 13.19
C LEU A 7 -23.59 13.10 13.10
N ARG A 8 -24.62 12.98 12.25
CA ARG A 8 -25.65 14.01 12.08
C ARG A 8 -26.50 14.27 13.33
N SER A 9 -26.48 13.35 14.28
CA SER A 9 -27.24 13.42 15.54
C SER A 9 -26.38 13.84 16.73
N VAL A 10 -25.06 13.93 16.56
CA VAL A 10 -24.14 14.40 17.60
C VAL A 10 -24.38 15.89 17.82
N THR A 11 -24.62 16.27 19.08
CA THR A 11 -24.86 17.65 19.51
C THR A 11 -23.63 18.25 20.22
N VAL A 12 -23.66 19.56 20.52
CA VAL A 12 -22.60 20.21 21.30
C VAL A 12 -22.56 19.65 22.71
N GLU A 13 -23.73 19.37 23.29
CA GLU A 13 -23.91 18.80 24.62
C GLU A 13 -23.30 17.40 24.72
N ASP A 14 -23.44 16.57 23.69
CA ASP A 14 -22.83 15.23 23.63
C ASP A 14 -21.30 15.30 23.69
N ILE A 15 -20.70 16.28 22.98
CA ILE A 15 -19.25 16.50 22.96
C ILE A 15 -18.77 17.06 24.31
N GLN A 16 -19.50 18.02 24.87
CA GLN A 16 -19.18 18.63 26.16
C GLN A 16 -19.31 17.64 27.33
N ALA A 17 -20.17 16.63 27.22
CA ALA A 17 -20.30 15.57 28.22
C ALA A 17 -19.03 14.71 28.34
N LEU A 18 -18.13 14.75 27.35
CA LEU A 18 -16.86 14.02 27.39
C LEU A 18 -15.85 14.73 28.29
N GLN A 19 -15.28 13.99 29.23
CA GLN A 19 -14.24 14.51 30.12
C GLN A 19 -13.03 14.99 29.32
N GLY A 20 -12.57 16.22 29.60
CA GLY A 20 -11.39 16.82 28.95
C GLY A 20 -11.71 17.76 27.78
N ILE A 21 -12.99 18.03 27.49
CA ILE A 21 -13.40 19.01 26.47
C ILE A 21 -14.13 20.17 27.15
N SER A 22 -13.66 21.40 26.93
CA SER A 22 -14.32 22.61 27.42
C SER A 22 -15.54 22.98 26.56
N ALA A 23 -16.49 23.76 27.10
CA ALA A 23 -17.67 24.18 26.34
C ALA A 23 -17.31 24.94 25.04
N ALA A 24 -16.28 25.81 25.09
CA ALA A 24 -15.78 26.52 23.91
C ALA A 24 -15.18 25.57 22.87
N ALA A 25 -14.39 24.58 23.31
CA ALA A 25 -13.83 23.56 22.43
C ALA A 25 -14.93 22.67 21.82
N ALA A 26 -15.93 22.27 22.59
CA ALA A 26 -17.07 21.48 22.13
C ALA A 26 -17.84 22.20 21.00
N ALA A 27 -18.13 23.50 21.17
CA ALA A 27 -18.79 24.30 20.14
C ALA A 27 -17.94 24.39 18.85
N GLN A 28 -16.63 24.56 18.97
CA GLN A 28 -15.73 24.63 17.82
C GLN A 28 -15.61 23.28 17.09
N LEU A 29 -15.48 22.18 17.84
CA LEU A 29 -15.42 20.82 17.31
C LEU A 29 -16.73 20.45 16.60
N HIS A 30 -17.88 20.74 17.22
CA HIS A 30 -19.20 20.51 16.62
C HIS A 30 -19.34 21.28 15.31
N ARG A 31 -18.97 22.57 15.27
CA ARG A 31 -19.03 23.37 14.04
C ARG A 31 -18.22 22.74 12.90
N LYS A 32 -16.96 22.35 13.17
CA LYS A 32 -16.12 21.65 12.20
C LYS A 32 -16.72 20.31 11.76
N LEU A 33 -17.27 19.55 12.69
CA LEU A 33 -17.95 18.29 12.40
C LEU A 33 -19.14 18.51 11.46
N THR A 34 -20.00 19.51 11.74
CA THR A 34 -21.14 19.84 10.89
C THR A 34 -20.69 20.23 9.47
N GLU A 35 -19.61 21.00 9.32
CA GLU A 35 -19.03 21.35 8.02
C GLU A 35 -18.57 20.10 7.24
N ILE A 36 -17.89 19.17 7.91
CA ILE A 36 -17.45 17.90 7.30
C ILE A 36 -18.64 17.04 6.89
N VAL A 37 -19.62 16.86 7.79
CA VAL A 37 -20.81 16.02 7.55
C VAL A 37 -21.67 16.61 6.43
N ALA A 38 -21.83 17.93 6.37
CA ALA A 38 -22.59 18.59 5.31
C ALA A 38 -21.98 18.36 3.92
N LYS A 39 -20.64 18.26 3.83
CA LYS A 39 -19.93 18.09 2.57
C LYS A 39 -19.75 16.63 2.15
N TYR A 40 -19.50 15.74 3.11
CA TYR A 40 -19.07 14.37 2.83
C TYR A 40 -19.97 13.29 3.42
N GLY A 41 -20.98 13.63 4.22
CA GLY A 41 -21.70 12.67 5.09
C GLY A 41 -22.38 11.48 4.40
N ALA A 42 -22.57 11.51 3.08
CA ALA A 42 -23.05 10.36 2.30
C ALA A 42 -21.94 9.33 1.98
N ASP A 43 -20.67 9.70 2.14
CA ASP A 43 -19.49 8.87 1.90
C ASP A 43 -18.69 8.75 3.21
N ALA A 44 -18.85 7.60 3.88
CA ALA A 44 -18.17 7.30 5.13
C ALA A 44 -16.63 7.33 5.00
N THR A 45 -16.09 6.98 3.83
CA THR A 45 -14.64 6.95 3.57
C THR A 45 -14.08 8.37 3.57
N ASN A 46 -14.71 9.27 2.80
CA ASN A 46 -14.30 10.67 2.76
C ASN A 46 -14.62 11.41 4.05
N THR A 47 -15.74 11.09 4.71
CA THR A 47 -16.09 11.66 6.02
C THR A 47 -15.02 11.33 7.06
N TRP A 48 -14.67 10.04 7.22
CA TRP A 48 -13.64 9.62 8.18
C TRP A 48 -12.26 10.20 7.86
N ARG A 49 -11.88 10.27 6.58
CA ARG A 49 -10.61 10.91 6.16
C ARG A 49 -10.53 12.35 6.65
N HIS A 50 -11.58 13.14 6.48
CA HIS A 50 -11.55 14.54 6.91
C HIS A 50 -11.61 14.68 8.43
N ILE A 51 -12.34 13.81 9.12
CA ILE A 51 -12.35 13.79 10.58
C ILE A 51 -10.96 13.49 11.14
N SER A 52 -10.34 12.40 10.67
CA SER A 52 -9.04 11.96 11.16
C SER A 52 -7.92 12.96 10.86
N GLN A 53 -8.00 13.70 9.75
CA GLN A 53 -6.97 14.67 9.35
C GLN A 53 -7.18 16.09 9.91
N TYR A 54 -8.43 16.55 10.06
CA TYR A 54 -8.72 17.97 10.32
C TYR A 54 -9.54 18.24 11.58
N LEU A 55 -10.15 17.20 12.17
CA LEU A 55 -10.95 17.33 13.39
C LEU A 55 -10.22 16.73 14.61
N LEU A 56 -9.65 15.53 14.46
CA LEU A 56 -9.00 14.81 15.55
C LEU A 56 -7.57 15.30 15.78
N THR A 57 -7.16 15.36 17.05
CA THR A 57 -5.77 15.64 17.46
C THR A 57 -5.40 14.70 18.61
N PRO A 58 -4.12 14.36 18.82
CA PRO A 58 -3.71 13.43 19.86
C PRO A 58 -4.09 13.85 21.29
N ASP A 59 -4.31 15.15 21.51
CA ASP A 59 -4.66 15.70 22.82
C ASP A 59 -6.15 15.55 23.17
N LEU A 60 -6.99 15.14 22.20
CA LEU A 60 -8.42 14.94 22.45
C LEU A 60 -8.67 13.62 23.19
N PRO A 61 -9.70 13.55 24.06
CA PRO A 61 -10.01 12.33 24.80
C PRO A 61 -10.36 11.17 23.87
N PHE A 62 -9.86 9.97 24.15
CA PHE A 62 -10.12 8.78 23.31
C PHE A 62 -11.62 8.51 23.09
N ALA A 63 -12.47 8.81 24.08
CA ALA A 63 -13.93 8.70 23.94
C ALA A 63 -14.50 9.56 22.80
N PHE A 64 -13.89 10.72 22.52
CA PHE A 64 -14.26 11.55 21.36
C PHE A 64 -13.83 10.89 20.04
N HIS A 65 -12.63 10.31 19.99
CA HIS A 65 -12.18 9.55 18.83
C HIS A 65 -13.15 8.38 18.52
N GLN A 66 -13.57 7.64 19.56
CA GLN A 66 -14.55 6.56 19.41
C GLN A 66 -15.91 7.08 18.95
N MET A 67 -16.43 8.17 19.54
CA MET A 67 -17.68 8.79 19.13
C MET A 67 -17.66 9.16 17.64
N MET A 68 -16.57 9.76 17.17
CA MET A 68 -16.42 10.13 15.77
C MET A 68 -16.30 8.90 14.85
N TYR A 69 -15.50 7.91 15.23
CA TYR A 69 -15.29 6.71 14.42
C TYR A 69 -16.59 5.90 14.25
N TYR A 70 -17.23 5.53 15.36
CA TYR A 70 -18.44 4.72 15.33
C TYR A 70 -19.65 5.50 14.83
N GLY A 71 -19.70 6.82 15.02
CA GLY A 71 -20.72 7.66 14.41
C GLY A 71 -20.56 7.76 12.89
N CYS A 72 -19.32 7.81 12.39
CA CYS A 72 -19.03 7.86 10.95
C CYS A 72 -19.37 6.55 10.25
N TYR A 73 -19.12 5.42 10.93
CA TYR A 73 -19.38 4.09 10.41
C TYR A 73 -20.65 3.46 10.98
N PHE A 74 -21.59 4.27 11.44
CA PHE A 74 -22.82 3.82 12.12
C PHE A 74 -23.61 2.79 11.28
N ASP A 75 -23.70 3.02 9.96
CA ASP A 75 -24.42 2.16 9.00
C ASP A 75 -23.47 1.30 8.12
N TYR A 76 -22.18 1.22 8.44
CA TYR A 76 -21.18 0.58 7.58
C TYR A 76 -21.21 -0.96 7.62
N GLY A 77 -21.77 -1.53 8.68
CA GLY A 77 -21.75 -2.98 8.94
C GLY A 77 -20.85 -3.35 10.12
N PRO A 78 -20.61 -4.66 10.36
CA PRO A 78 -19.92 -5.13 11.57
C PRO A 78 -18.43 -4.75 11.62
N ASP A 79 -17.78 -4.59 10.45
CA ASP A 79 -16.33 -4.47 10.33
C ASP A 79 -15.93 -3.18 9.59
N PRO A 80 -16.04 -2.00 10.24
CA PRO A 80 -15.54 -0.76 9.66
C PRO A 80 -14.02 -0.78 9.50
N PRO A 81 -13.47 -0.09 8.49
CA PRO A 81 -12.04 -0.09 8.25
C PRO A 81 -11.31 0.63 9.39
N ALA A 82 -10.28 -0.01 9.95
CA ALA A 82 -9.44 0.60 10.97
C ALA A 82 -8.51 1.69 10.41
N TRP A 83 -8.17 1.57 9.12
CA TRP A 83 -7.27 2.49 8.43
C TRP A 83 -7.63 2.57 6.95
N LEU A 84 -7.39 3.74 6.34
CA LEU A 84 -7.59 3.97 4.92
C LEU A 84 -6.30 4.54 4.31
N PRO A 85 -5.85 4.05 3.15
CA PRO A 85 -4.70 4.63 2.47
C PRO A 85 -5.01 6.05 2.01
N ASP A 86 -4.00 6.90 2.11
CA ASP A 86 -4.02 8.20 1.45
C ASP A 86 -3.97 8.00 -0.08
N PRO A 87 -4.89 8.62 -0.85
CA PRO A 87 -4.94 8.43 -2.30
C PRO A 87 -3.69 8.88 -3.04
N GLU A 88 -3.00 9.93 -2.58
CA GLU A 88 -1.77 10.41 -3.22
C GLU A 88 -0.60 9.49 -2.86
N ALA A 89 -0.50 9.04 -1.61
CA ALA A 89 0.47 8.03 -1.21
C ALA A 89 0.29 6.72 -1.99
N ALA A 90 -0.96 6.29 -2.24
CA ALA A 90 -1.25 5.10 -3.01
C ALA A 90 -0.68 5.15 -4.43
N LYS A 91 -0.74 6.32 -5.10
CA LYS A 91 -0.12 6.53 -6.43
C LYS A 91 1.40 6.42 -6.42
N LEU A 92 2.05 6.66 -5.27
CA LEU A 92 3.51 6.60 -5.14
C LEU A 92 4.05 5.18 -4.90
N THR A 93 3.19 4.23 -4.54
CA THR A 93 3.55 2.82 -4.42
C THR A 93 4.00 2.24 -5.78
N ASN A 94 4.72 1.12 -5.80
CA ASN A 94 5.15 0.50 -7.06
C ASN A 94 3.96 0.10 -7.95
N ILE A 95 2.93 -0.51 -7.35
CA ILE A 95 1.70 -0.87 -8.07
C ILE A 95 0.88 0.36 -8.46
N GLY A 96 0.87 1.39 -7.61
CA GLY A 96 0.25 2.67 -7.94
C GLY A 96 0.89 3.32 -9.15
N LYS A 97 2.22 3.38 -9.20
CA LYS A 97 2.96 3.90 -10.36
C LYS A 97 2.71 3.08 -11.62
N LEU A 98 2.63 1.76 -11.50
CA LEU A 98 2.28 0.88 -12.63
C LEU A 98 0.87 1.21 -13.15
N LEU A 99 -0.11 1.30 -12.26
CA LEU A 99 -1.49 1.62 -12.59
C LEU A 99 -1.66 3.05 -13.13
N GLU A 100 -0.92 4.03 -12.62
CA GLU A 100 -0.92 5.38 -13.18
C GLU A 100 -0.36 5.41 -14.61
N ARG A 101 0.66 4.60 -14.92
CA ARG A 101 1.25 4.51 -16.27
C ARG A 101 0.40 3.70 -17.24
N ARG A 102 -0.13 2.55 -16.81
CA ARG A 102 -0.74 1.54 -17.68
C ARG A 102 -2.21 1.24 -17.40
N GLY A 103 -2.78 1.76 -16.33
CA GLY A 103 -4.16 1.47 -15.93
C GLY A 103 -5.17 1.75 -17.03
N LYS A 104 -5.01 2.84 -17.79
CA LYS A 104 -5.86 3.14 -18.96
C LYS A 104 -5.69 2.17 -20.11
N GLU A 105 -4.51 1.57 -20.28
CA GLU A 105 -4.27 0.54 -21.29
C GLU A 105 -4.92 -0.78 -20.87
N LEU A 106 -4.71 -1.17 -19.60
CA LEU A 106 -5.13 -2.46 -19.06
C LEU A 106 -6.64 -2.53 -18.79
N LEU A 107 -7.20 -1.45 -18.23
CA LEU A 107 -8.58 -1.37 -17.77
C LEU A 107 -9.45 -0.39 -18.57
N ARG A 108 -8.86 0.28 -19.59
CA ARG A 108 -9.58 1.20 -20.48
C ARG A 108 -10.31 2.29 -19.70
N SER A 109 -11.60 2.46 -19.96
CA SER A 109 -12.45 3.48 -19.34
C SER A 109 -12.84 3.16 -17.88
N SER A 110 -12.61 1.94 -17.38
CA SER A 110 -12.90 1.61 -15.97
C SER A 110 -11.79 2.08 -15.02
N TYR A 111 -10.59 2.40 -15.55
CA TYR A 111 -9.52 2.96 -14.74
C TYR A 111 -9.88 4.36 -14.21
N LYS A 112 -9.83 4.53 -12.89
CA LYS A 112 -10.05 5.81 -12.21
C LYS A 112 -8.83 6.24 -11.39
N ASN A 113 -8.40 5.38 -10.48
CA ASN A 113 -7.21 5.57 -9.64
C ASN A 113 -6.75 4.21 -9.08
N PRO A 114 -5.53 4.12 -8.51
CA PRO A 114 -4.98 2.85 -8.06
C PRO A 114 -5.79 2.13 -6.98
N ILE A 115 -6.54 2.86 -6.15
CA ILE A 115 -7.33 2.27 -5.06
C ILE A 115 -8.63 1.70 -5.62
N SER A 116 -9.47 2.54 -6.24
CA SER A 116 -10.80 2.11 -6.67
C SER A 116 -10.78 1.13 -7.85
N SER A 117 -9.70 1.12 -8.64
CA SER A 117 -9.55 0.22 -9.78
C SER A 117 -8.70 -1.02 -9.47
N PHE A 118 -8.29 -1.22 -8.21
CA PHE A 118 -7.44 -2.36 -7.84
C PHE A 118 -8.14 -3.70 -8.06
N SER A 119 -9.42 -3.82 -7.72
CA SER A 119 -10.17 -5.07 -7.91
C SER A 119 -10.29 -5.44 -9.39
N ASP A 120 -10.65 -4.48 -10.25
CA ASP A 120 -10.67 -4.66 -11.71
C ASP A 120 -9.28 -5.05 -12.24
N PHE A 121 -8.22 -4.43 -11.71
CA PHE A 121 -6.85 -4.80 -12.04
C PHE A 121 -6.55 -6.24 -11.65
N GLN A 122 -6.88 -6.66 -10.43
CA GLN A 122 -6.68 -8.02 -9.95
C GLN A 122 -7.39 -9.02 -10.87
N GLU A 123 -8.66 -8.80 -11.18
CA GLU A 123 -9.46 -9.64 -12.07
C GLU A 123 -8.81 -9.74 -13.47
N PHE A 124 -8.34 -8.60 -14.00
CA PHE A 124 -7.58 -8.56 -15.24
C PHE A 124 -6.30 -9.41 -15.16
N THR A 125 -5.51 -9.30 -14.09
CA THR A 125 -4.23 -10.04 -13.95
C THR A 125 -4.44 -11.55 -13.90
N VAL A 126 -5.52 -12.01 -13.26
CA VAL A 126 -5.88 -13.43 -13.20
C VAL A 126 -6.33 -13.92 -14.58
N SER A 127 -7.13 -13.12 -15.29
CA SER A 127 -7.67 -13.49 -16.60
C SER A 127 -6.64 -13.39 -17.75
N ASN A 128 -5.56 -12.61 -17.57
CA ASN A 128 -4.59 -12.30 -18.62
C ASN A 128 -3.15 -12.59 -18.16
N LEU A 129 -2.93 -13.80 -17.63
CA LEU A 129 -1.67 -14.22 -17.01
C LEU A 129 -0.44 -13.99 -17.91
N GLU A 130 -0.52 -14.39 -19.18
CA GLU A 130 0.55 -14.22 -20.18
C GLU A 130 0.96 -12.76 -20.37
N MET A 131 -0.03 -11.87 -20.42
CA MET A 131 0.22 -10.45 -20.59
C MET A 131 0.79 -9.88 -19.29
N TYR A 132 0.12 -10.11 -18.17
CA TYR A 132 0.50 -9.56 -16.87
C TYR A 132 1.94 -9.88 -16.49
N TRP A 133 2.39 -11.13 -16.61
CA TRP A 133 3.76 -11.49 -16.24
C TRP A 133 4.82 -10.90 -17.15
N LYS A 134 4.52 -10.66 -18.43
CA LYS A 134 5.42 -9.89 -19.31
C LYS A 134 5.61 -8.47 -18.78
N ILE A 135 4.53 -7.81 -18.37
CA ILE A 135 4.58 -6.49 -17.73
C ILE A 135 5.45 -6.54 -16.47
N VAL A 136 5.26 -7.55 -15.62
CA VAL A 136 6.02 -7.71 -14.39
C VAL A 136 7.52 -7.88 -14.67
N PHE A 137 7.90 -8.70 -15.66
CA PHE A 137 9.31 -8.86 -16.03
C PHE A 137 9.94 -7.59 -16.62
N GLU A 138 9.18 -6.84 -17.42
CA GLU A 138 9.61 -5.54 -17.95
C GLU A 138 9.82 -4.52 -16.80
N GLU A 139 8.87 -4.41 -15.89
CA GLU A 139 8.91 -3.49 -14.74
C GLU A 139 10.05 -3.84 -13.77
N MET A 140 10.34 -5.12 -13.58
CA MET A 140 11.46 -5.60 -12.78
C MET A 140 12.80 -5.63 -13.55
N ASN A 141 12.79 -5.31 -14.85
CA ASN A 141 13.95 -5.33 -15.75
C ASN A 141 14.69 -6.70 -15.73
N ILE A 142 13.92 -7.79 -15.71
CA ILE A 142 14.45 -9.16 -15.73
C ILE A 142 14.98 -9.48 -17.11
N SER A 143 16.23 -9.94 -17.17
CA SER A 143 16.88 -10.38 -18.39
C SER A 143 16.93 -11.89 -18.48
N PHE A 144 16.39 -12.41 -19.58
CA PHE A 144 16.49 -13.80 -19.98
C PHE A 144 17.55 -13.96 -21.07
N SER A 145 18.40 -14.98 -20.96
CA SER A 145 19.28 -15.40 -22.05
C SER A 145 18.53 -16.23 -23.09
N VAL A 146 17.49 -16.96 -22.66
CA VAL A 146 16.52 -17.61 -23.53
C VAL A 146 15.15 -17.29 -22.96
N SER A 147 14.30 -16.64 -23.77
CA SER A 147 12.95 -16.28 -23.36
C SER A 147 12.09 -17.52 -23.10
N PRO A 148 11.15 -17.46 -22.14
CA PRO A 148 10.17 -18.53 -21.96
C PRO A 148 9.31 -18.73 -23.21
N GLU A 149 8.90 -19.98 -23.46
CA GLU A 149 7.94 -20.31 -24.52
C GLU A 149 6.54 -19.77 -24.19
N CYS A 150 6.15 -19.84 -22.91
CA CYS A 150 4.95 -19.25 -22.33
C CYS A 150 5.18 -18.96 -20.84
N ILE A 151 4.32 -18.20 -20.18
CA ILE A 151 4.39 -17.90 -18.75
C ILE A 151 4.04 -19.12 -17.91
N LEU A 152 2.94 -19.80 -18.25
CA LEU A 152 2.48 -20.99 -17.54
C LEU A 152 1.98 -22.03 -18.55
N ARG A 153 2.51 -23.24 -18.46
CA ARG A 153 2.00 -24.41 -19.17
C ARG A 153 1.27 -25.30 -18.19
N GLU A 154 -0.03 -25.42 -18.36
CA GLU A 154 -0.80 -26.41 -17.61
C GLU A 154 -0.37 -27.82 -18.05
N THR A 155 -0.18 -28.70 -17.07
CA THR A 155 0.15 -30.10 -17.32
C THR A 155 -0.32 -30.95 -16.14
N PRO A 156 -0.96 -32.10 -16.39
CA PRO A 156 -1.40 -33.00 -15.33
C PRO A 156 -0.23 -33.60 -14.55
N LEU A 157 1.00 -33.53 -15.06
CA LEU A 157 2.21 -34.05 -14.42
C LEU A 157 2.72 -33.16 -13.27
N HIS A 158 2.35 -31.88 -13.26
CA HIS A 158 2.80 -30.92 -12.25
C HIS A 158 1.60 -30.14 -11.70
N PRO A 159 1.13 -30.45 -10.48
CA PRO A 159 0.10 -29.64 -9.82
C PRO A 159 0.57 -28.18 -9.73
N GLY A 160 -0.20 -27.26 -10.31
CA GLY A 160 0.16 -25.83 -10.42
C GLY A 160 0.86 -25.43 -11.73
N GLY A 161 1.07 -26.39 -12.65
CA GLY A 161 1.64 -26.18 -13.98
C GLY A 161 3.15 -25.95 -14.00
N GLN A 162 3.71 -25.84 -15.20
CA GLN A 162 5.12 -25.54 -15.44
C GLN A 162 5.28 -24.06 -15.79
N TRP A 163 5.94 -23.30 -14.92
CA TRP A 163 6.22 -21.87 -15.12
C TRP A 163 7.45 -21.66 -16.00
N LEU A 164 7.35 -20.68 -16.92
CA LEU A 164 8.44 -20.23 -17.80
C LEU A 164 9.18 -21.37 -18.53
N PRO A 165 8.49 -22.35 -19.13
CA PRO A 165 9.14 -23.47 -19.83
C PRO A 165 10.15 -22.97 -20.88
N GLY A 166 11.31 -23.62 -20.92
CA GLY A 166 12.39 -23.29 -21.86
C GLY A 166 13.22 -22.06 -21.48
N ALA A 167 12.78 -21.25 -20.51
CA ALA A 167 13.49 -20.05 -20.12
C ALA A 167 14.87 -20.36 -19.53
N ARG A 168 15.85 -19.50 -19.84
CA ARG A 168 17.16 -19.48 -19.20
C ARG A 168 17.45 -18.07 -18.75
N LEU A 169 17.85 -17.92 -17.49
CA LEU A 169 18.26 -16.64 -16.89
C LEU A 169 19.34 -16.90 -15.84
N ASN A 170 20.08 -15.85 -15.49
CA ASN A 170 21.02 -15.90 -14.37
C ASN A 170 20.48 -14.98 -13.25
N PRO A 171 20.04 -15.53 -12.11
CA PRO A 171 19.52 -14.74 -11.00
C PRO A 171 20.55 -13.76 -10.44
N ALA A 172 21.81 -14.19 -10.23
CA ALA A 172 22.88 -13.33 -9.73
C ALA A 172 23.13 -12.15 -10.68
N LYS A 173 23.16 -12.39 -12.00
CA LYS A 173 23.28 -11.33 -13.02
C LYS A 173 22.12 -10.34 -12.94
N ASN A 174 20.88 -10.80 -12.72
CA ASN A 174 19.73 -9.92 -12.57
C ASN A 174 19.81 -9.09 -11.28
N CYS A 175 20.20 -9.70 -10.15
CA CYS A 175 20.31 -9.03 -8.85
C CYS A 175 21.46 -8.01 -8.80
N LEU A 176 22.60 -8.32 -9.44
CA LEU A 176 23.84 -7.53 -9.38
C LEU A 176 24.01 -6.55 -10.55
N ARG A 177 22.96 -6.38 -11.37
CA ARG A 177 22.98 -5.48 -12.53
C ARG A 177 22.97 -4.01 -12.10
N LEU A 178 23.79 -3.20 -12.77
CA LEU A 178 23.72 -1.75 -12.71
C LEU A 178 22.48 -1.25 -13.44
N ASN A 179 21.90 -0.15 -12.97
CA ASN A 179 20.77 0.51 -13.63
C ASN A 179 20.78 2.02 -13.30
N ALA A 180 19.82 2.77 -13.87
CA ALA A 180 19.75 4.23 -13.69
C ALA A 180 19.64 4.70 -12.22
N LYS A 181 19.29 3.80 -11.29
CA LYS A 181 19.17 4.08 -9.86
C LYS A 181 20.18 3.31 -9.01
N ARG A 182 21.08 2.53 -9.63
CA ARG A 182 22.05 1.68 -8.92
C ARG A 182 23.46 1.79 -9.49
N SER A 183 24.40 2.18 -8.62
CA SER A 183 25.82 2.32 -8.89
C SER A 183 26.67 1.23 -8.21
N LEU A 184 27.95 1.13 -8.57
CA LEU A 184 28.89 0.18 -7.96
C LEU A 184 29.19 0.50 -6.48
N SER A 185 29.15 1.78 -6.12
CA SER A 185 29.40 2.26 -4.75
C SER A 185 28.19 2.12 -3.82
N ASP A 186 27.04 1.70 -4.33
CA ASP A 186 25.84 1.54 -3.51
C ASP A 186 25.99 0.37 -2.55
N ILE A 187 25.57 0.56 -1.30
CA ILE A 187 25.50 -0.50 -0.30
C ILE A 187 24.36 -1.47 -0.67
N VAL A 188 24.69 -2.76 -0.79
CA VAL A 188 23.74 -3.81 -1.20
C VAL A 188 23.52 -4.88 -0.12
N VAL A 189 24.45 -5.01 0.82
CA VAL A 189 24.32 -5.89 1.99
C VAL A 189 24.74 -5.11 3.22
N ILE A 190 23.95 -5.23 4.28
CA ILE A 190 24.26 -4.73 5.62
C ILE A 190 24.17 -5.93 6.55
N THR A 191 25.26 -6.25 7.24
CA THR A 191 25.30 -7.32 8.23
C THR A 191 25.58 -6.76 9.62
N ARG A 192 25.02 -7.42 10.62
CA ARG A 192 25.28 -7.17 12.04
C ARG A 192 25.65 -8.52 12.66
N ASP A 193 26.66 -8.51 13.50
CA ASP A 193 27.01 -9.68 14.31
C ASP A 193 26.04 -9.79 15.49
N GLU A 194 25.48 -10.97 15.72
CA GLU A 194 24.58 -11.22 16.86
C GLU A 194 25.31 -11.13 18.20
N GLY A 195 26.64 -11.32 18.22
CA GLY A 195 27.44 -11.31 19.44
C GLY A 195 27.83 -9.92 19.96
N ASP A 196 27.56 -8.85 19.20
CA ASP A 196 27.98 -7.49 19.54
C ASP A 196 27.01 -6.44 18.97
N ASP A 197 25.95 -6.15 19.73
CA ASP A 197 24.90 -5.20 19.34
C ASP A 197 25.38 -3.73 19.28
N GLU A 198 26.47 -3.42 19.99
CA GLU A 198 27.08 -2.08 20.06
C GLU A 198 28.08 -1.83 18.92
N ALA A 199 28.57 -2.89 18.27
CA ALA A 199 29.43 -2.76 17.10
C ALA A 199 28.70 -2.11 15.91
N PRO A 200 29.39 -1.26 15.12
CA PRO A 200 28.85 -0.74 13.88
C PRO A 200 28.49 -1.87 12.90
N VAL A 201 27.40 -1.69 12.16
CA VAL A 201 27.02 -2.63 11.09
C VAL A 201 28.08 -2.64 9.98
N THR A 202 28.37 -3.82 9.48
CA THR A 202 29.22 -3.99 8.30
C THR A 202 28.40 -3.73 7.04
N LYS A 203 28.97 -3.02 6.08
CA LYS A 203 28.32 -2.64 4.83
C LYS A 203 29.16 -3.15 3.67
N LEU A 204 28.53 -3.81 2.71
CA LEU A 204 29.16 -4.24 1.46
C LEU A 204 28.55 -3.49 0.30
N THR A 205 29.41 -2.91 -0.52
CA THR A 205 29.06 -2.27 -1.79
C THR A 205 28.77 -3.33 -2.86
N LEU A 206 28.10 -2.91 -3.93
CA LEU A 206 27.86 -3.79 -5.08
C LEU A 206 29.16 -4.26 -5.74
N GLU A 207 30.18 -3.40 -5.80
CA GLU A 207 31.49 -3.75 -6.32
C GLU A 207 32.17 -4.87 -5.52
N GLU A 208 32.18 -4.75 -4.20
CA GLU A 208 32.73 -5.75 -3.29
C GLU A 208 31.97 -7.08 -3.41
N LEU A 209 30.64 -7.03 -3.45
CA LEU A 209 29.81 -8.23 -3.57
C LEU A 209 30.05 -8.96 -4.91
N ARG A 210 30.12 -8.23 -6.03
CA ARG A 210 30.42 -8.82 -7.35
C ARG A 210 31.82 -9.45 -7.40
N SER A 211 32.78 -8.81 -6.74
CA SER A 211 34.15 -9.30 -6.64
C SER A 211 34.23 -10.58 -5.80
N ALA A 212 33.47 -10.66 -4.70
CA ALA A 212 33.38 -11.85 -3.86
C ALA A 212 32.69 -13.02 -4.57
N GLU A 213 31.56 -12.77 -5.24
CA GLU A 213 30.85 -13.78 -6.05
C GLU A 213 31.79 -14.41 -7.09
N SER A 214 32.51 -13.58 -7.84
CA SER A 214 33.41 -14.04 -8.89
C SER A 214 34.53 -14.94 -8.35
N ARG A 215 34.97 -14.72 -7.10
CA ARG A 215 36.01 -15.55 -6.45
C ARG A 215 35.49 -16.90 -5.98
N ILE A 216 34.20 -17.02 -5.67
CA ILE A 216 33.59 -18.26 -5.15
C ILE A 216 33.19 -19.20 -6.29
N LEU A 217 32.91 -18.65 -7.48
CA LEU A 217 32.54 -19.41 -8.68
C LEU A 217 33.74 -20.00 -9.45
N HIS A 218 34.97 -19.72 -9.02
CA HIS A 218 36.22 -20.27 -9.54
C HIS A 218 36.83 -21.26 -8.54
#